data_AF-A0A6C0SHY5-F1
#
_entry.id   AF-A0A6C0SHY5-F1
#
_cell.length_a   1.000
_cell.length_b   1.000
_cell.length_c   1.000
_cell.angle_alpha   90.00
_cell.angle_beta   90.00
_cell.angle_gamma   90.00
#
_symmetry.space_group_name_H-M   'P 1'
#
loop_
_entity.id
_entity.type
_entity.pdbx_description
1 polymer ?
#
loop_
_entity_poly.entity_id
_entity_poly.type
_entity_poly.pdbx_seq_one_letter_code
_entity_poly.pdbx_strand_id
1 'polypeptide(L)'
;AVNSVKESLEVADRLGYPVMARAAFSLGGLGSGFANNQEELTILAQQALAHSSQLIIDKSLKGWKEVEYEVVRDAYDNCITVC
;
A
#
# COMPACT_ATOMS: atom_id res chain seq x y z
N ALA A 1 0.83 -0.85 -9.47
CA ALA A 1 1.37 -2.00 -8.73
C ALA A 1 2.66 -2.44 -9.42
N VAL A 2 3.64 -2.91 -8.66
CA VAL A 2 4.94 -3.38 -9.11
C VAL A 2 5.16 -4.82 -8.65
N ASN A 3 5.96 -5.59 -9.38
CA ASN A 3 6.18 -7.02 -9.12
C ASN A 3 7.64 -7.35 -8.79
N SER A 4 8.52 -6.34 -8.74
CA SER A 4 9.92 -6.51 -8.37
C SER A 4 10.43 -5.34 -7.54
N VAL A 5 11.51 -5.59 -6.78
CA VAL A 5 12.20 -4.55 -6.00
C VAL A 5 12.67 -3.42 -6.92
N LYS A 6 13.23 -3.75 -8.09
CA LYS A 6 13.71 -2.76 -9.05
C LYS A 6 12.60 -1.82 -9.52
N GLU A 7 11.47 -2.36 -9.94
CA GLU A 7 10.31 -1.56 -10.34
C GLU A 7 9.80 -0.67 -9.19
N SER A 8 9.84 -1.16 -7.96
CA SER A 8 9.44 -0.39 -6.78
C SER A 8 10.30 0.87 -6.57
N LEU A 9 11.61 0.75 -6.82
CA LEU A 9 12.56 1.86 -6.72
C LEU A 9 12.34 2.87 -7.85
N GLU A 10 12.15 2.41 -9.09
CA GLU A 10 11.88 3.28 -10.25
C GLU A 10 10.59 4.11 -10.05
N VAL A 11 9.57 3.51 -9.44
CA VAL A 11 8.32 4.22 -9.11
C VAL A 11 8.53 5.22 -7.96
N ALA A 12 9.29 4.84 -6.93
CA ALA A 12 9.57 5.72 -5.80
C ALA A 12 10.41 6.94 -6.20
N ASP A 13 11.37 6.80 -7.11
CA ASP A 13 12.14 7.92 -7.66
C ASP A 13 11.24 8.93 -8.39
N ARG A 14 10.21 8.43 -9.09
CA ARG A 14 9.23 9.29 -9.77
C ARG A 14 8.25 9.98 -8.82
N LEU A 15 7.84 9.32 -7.73
CA LEU A 15 6.93 9.87 -6.73
C LEU A 15 7.65 10.80 -5.72
N GLY A 16 8.94 10.55 -5.50
CA GLY A 16 9.76 11.14 -4.45
C GLY A 16 9.41 10.60 -3.06
N TYR A 17 10.40 10.52 -2.18
CA TYR A 17 10.21 10.13 -0.79
C TYR A 17 9.54 11.23 0.06
N PRO A 18 8.88 10.89 1.19
CA PRO A 18 8.59 9.54 1.65
C PRO A 18 7.44 8.88 0.86
N VAL A 19 7.51 7.55 0.74
CA VAL A 19 6.50 6.71 0.08
C VAL A 19 5.94 5.67 1.04
N MET A 20 4.73 5.17 0.75
CA MET A 20 4.08 4.07 1.44
C MET A 20 4.11 2.84 0.53
N ALA A 21 4.65 1.73 1.01
CA ALA A 21 4.65 0.43 0.36
C ALA A 21 3.57 -0.46 1.00
N ARG A 22 2.68 -1.05 0.19
CA ARG A 22 1.59 -1.93 0.65
C ARG A 22 1.62 -3.26 -0.10
N ALA A 23 1.79 -4.36 0.62
CA ALA A 23 1.72 -5.69 0.03
C ALA A 23 0.27 -6.01 -0.39
N ALA A 24 0.08 -6.51 -1.61
CA ALA A 24 -1.24 -6.95 -2.05
C ALA A 24 -1.69 -8.22 -1.29
N PHE A 25 -2.99 -8.48 -1.25
CA PHE A 25 -3.58 -9.66 -0.59
C PHE A 25 -3.18 -9.83 0.89
N SER A 26 -2.79 -8.73 1.54
CA SER A 26 -2.41 -8.68 2.95
C SER A 26 -3.32 -7.75 3.72
N LEU A 27 -3.61 -8.10 4.98
CA LEU A 27 -4.43 -7.33 5.91
C LEU A 27 -3.58 -6.95 7.14
N GLY A 28 -4.02 -5.96 7.91
CA GLY A 28 -3.33 -5.54 9.14
C GLY A 28 -1.92 -4.96 8.94
N GLY A 29 -1.60 -4.51 7.73
CA GLY A 29 -0.30 -3.91 7.43
C GLY A 29 0.86 -4.92 7.28
N LEU A 30 0.58 -6.21 7.15
CA LEU A 30 1.62 -7.22 6.91
C LEU A 30 2.42 -6.89 5.64
N GLY A 31 3.75 -6.82 5.77
CA GLY A 31 4.65 -6.44 4.66
C GLY A 31 4.45 -5.02 4.13
N SER A 32 3.72 -4.17 4.86
CA SER A 32 3.47 -2.78 4.47
C SER A 32 4.23 -1.82 5.39
N GLY A 33 4.61 -0.65 4.87
CA GLY A 33 5.38 0.31 5.65
C GLY A 33 5.75 1.56 4.88
N PHE A 34 6.27 2.54 5.62
CA PHE A 34 6.78 3.79 5.06
C PHE A 34 8.28 3.68 4.79
N ALA A 35 8.71 4.21 3.66
CA ALA A 35 10.12 4.40 3.33
C ALA A 35 10.42 5.89 3.13
N ASN A 36 11.47 6.37 3.76
CA ASN A 36 11.98 7.75 3.63
C ASN A 36 13.14 7.86 2.63
N ASN A 37 13.69 6.72 2.20
CA ASN A 37 14.81 6.62 1.27
C ASN A 37 14.77 5.27 0.53
N GLN A 38 15.71 5.11 -0.40
CA GLN A 38 15.85 3.95 -1.26
C GLN A 38 16.21 2.67 -0.49
N GLU A 39 17.06 2.77 0.52
CA GLU A 39 17.48 1.63 1.35
C GLU A 39 16.30 1.05 2.14
N GLU A 40 15.53 1.91 2.82
CA GLU A 40 14.32 1.52 3.56
C GLU A 40 13.29 0.87 2.62
N LEU A 41 13.08 1.43 1.43
CA LEU A 41 12.16 0.86 0.45
C LEU A 41 12.63 -0.51 -0.05
N THR A 42 13.93 -0.69 -0.25
CA THR A 42 14.50 -1.96 -0.70
C THR A 42 14.20 -3.09 0.30
N ILE A 43 14.42 -2.82 1.59
CA ILE A 43 14.16 -3.78 2.67
C ILE A 43 12.67 -4.11 2.74
N LEU A 44 11.81 -3.09 2.72
CA LEU A 44 10.35 -3.28 2.74
C LEU A 44 9.85 -4.06 1.52
N ALA A 45 10.34 -3.73 0.33
CA ALA A 45 9.94 -4.39 -0.91
C ALA A 45 10.35 -5.87 -0.93
N GLN A 46 11.54 -6.20 -0.42
CA GLN A 46 11.99 -7.59 -0.30
C GLN A 46 11.08 -8.40 0.65
N GLN A 47 10.73 -7.83 1.80
CA GLN A 47 9.83 -8.47 2.76
C GLN A 47 8.42 -8.62 2.19
N ALA A 48 7.87 -7.57 1.58
CA ALA A 48 6.55 -7.59 0.99
C ALA A 48 6.43 -8.63 -0.13
N LEU A 49 7.42 -8.68 -1.02
CA LEU A 49 7.42 -9.58 -2.18
C LEU A 49 7.67 -11.06 -1.80
N ALA A 50 8.16 -11.33 -0.59
CA ALA A 50 8.24 -12.69 -0.06
C ALA A 50 6.87 -13.24 0.36
N HIS A 51 5.92 -12.37 0.71
CA HIS A 51 4.58 -12.74 1.17
C HIS A 51 3.48 -12.48 0.14
N SER A 52 3.76 -11.68 -0.89
CA SER A 52 2.80 -11.32 -1.94
C SER A 52 3.53 -11.14 -3.28
N SER A 53 2.90 -11.51 -4.39
CA SER A 53 3.49 -11.30 -5.72
C SER A 53 3.39 -9.85 -6.21
N GLN A 54 2.66 -8.99 -5.49
CA GLN A 54 2.39 -7.62 -5.90
C GLN A 54 2.60 -6.63 -4.74
N LEU A 55 3.20 -5.49 -5.07
CA LEU A 55 3.45 -4.39 -4.16
C LEU A 55 2.85 -3.10 -4.73
N ILE A 56 2.14 -2.33 -3.90
CA ILE A 56 1.64 -1.00 -4.25
C ILE A 56 2.54 0.05 -3.60
N ILE A 57 3.04 1.00 -4.39
CA ILE A 57 3.82 2.15 -3.91
C ILE A 57 2.99 3.42 -4.13
N ASP A 58 2.72 4.13 -3.05
CA ASP A 58 1.97 5.38 -3.05
C ASP A 58 2.80 6.51 -2.43
N LYS A 59 2.48 7.76 -2.78
CA LYS A 59 3.04 8.91 -2.06
C LYS A 59 2.53 8.90 -0.62
N SER A 60 3.40 9.20 0.34
CA SER A 60 2.99 9.27 1.74
C SER A 60 1.95 10.39 1.97
N LEU A 61 0.80 10.01 2.52
CA LEU A 61 -0.24 10.92 3.01
C LEU A 61 -0.18 11.07 4.54
N LYS A 62 0.97 10.79 5.15
CA LYS A 62 1.15 10.87 6.61
C LYS A 62 0.73 12.26 7.12
N GLY A 63 -0.09 12.26 8.16
CA GLY A 63 -0.64 13.48 8.78
C GLY A 63 -2.02 13.87 8.26
N TRP A 64 -2.54 13.21 7.24
CA TRP A 64 -3.94 13.34 6.85
C TRP A 64 -4.84 12.58 7.82
N LYS A 65 -6.11 12.99 7.88
CA LYS A 65 -7.12 12.23 8.63
C LYS A 65 -7.42 10.94 7.88
N GLU A 66 -7.33 9.82 8.57
CA GLU A 66 -7.80 8.52 8.10
C GLU A 66 -9.26 8.35 8.53
N VAL A 67 -10.14 8.01 7.58
CA VAL A 67 -11.58 7.88 7.80
C VAL A 67 -12.03 6.55 7.21
N GLU A 68 -12.77 5.78 7.99
CA GLU A 68 -13.24 4.45 7.66
C GLU A 68 -14.78 4.45 7.57
N TYR A 69 -15.34 3.60 6.71
CA TYR A 69 -16.77 3.38 6.58
C TYR A 69 -17.08 1.90 6.47
N GLU A 70 -18.15 1.47 7.13
CA GLU A 70 -18.68 0.11 7.02
C GLU A 70 -19.86 0.10 6.05
N VAL A 71 -19.71 -0.61 4.92
CA VAL A 71 -20.73 -0.61 3.83
C VAL A 71 -21.38 -1.98 3.70
N VAL A 72 -22.71 -2.00 3.60
CA VAL A 72 -23.51 -3.20 3.29
C VAL A 72 -24.22 -3.00 1.95
N ARG A 73 -24.07 -3.96 1.03
CA ARG A 73 -24.75 -3.98 -0.28
C ARG A 73 -25.43 -5.32 -0.52
N ASP A 74 -26.66 -5.32 -0.99
CA ASP A 74 -27.41 -6.53 -1.32
C ASP A 74 -27.44 -6.84 -2.82
N ALA A 75 -28.06 -7.98 -3.20
CA ALA A 75 -28.16 -8.44 -4.57
C ALA A 75 -29.15 -7.63 -5.45
N TYR A 76 -29.98 -6.77 -4.84
CA TYR A 76 -30.92 -5.88 -5.52
C TYR A 76 -30.35 -4.45 -5.65
N ASP A 77 -29.06 -4.29 -5.40
CA ASP A 77 -28.33 -3.03 -5.47
C ASP A 77 -28.71 -1.99 -4.39
N ASN A 78 -29.38 -2.41 -3.31
CA ASN A 78 -29.52 -1.55 -2.14
C ASN A 78 -28.17 -1.45 -1.44
N CYS A 79 -27.76 -0.23 -1.08
CA CYS A 79 -26.44 0.03 -0.49
C CYS A 79 -26.56 1.04 0.67
N ILE A 80 -25.99 0.73 1.83
CA ILE A 80 -26.01 1.58 3.03
C ILE A 80 -24.64 1.67 3.69
N THR A 81 -24.37 2.80 4.36
CA THR A 81 -23.24 3.00 5.28
C THR A 81 -23.71 2.80 6.72
N VAL A 82 -23.23 1.75 7.39
CA VAL A 82 -23.63 1.38 8.76
C VAL A 82 -22.90 2.23 9.80
N CYS A 83 -21.62 2.50 9.56
CA CYS A 83 -20.73 3.32 10.37
C CYS A 83 -19.89 4.20 9.44
#